data_AF-A0A920UBK4-F1
#
_entry.id   AF-A0A920UBK4-F1
#
_cell.length_a   1.000
_cell.length_b   1.000
_cell.length_c   1.000
_cell.angle_alpha   90.00
_cell.angle_beta   90.00
_cell.angle_gamma   90.00
#
_symmetry.space_group_name_H-M   'P 1'
#
loop_
_entity.id
_entity.type
_entity.pdbx_description
1 polymer ?
#
loop_
_entity_poly.entity_id
_entity_poly.type
_entity_poly.pdbx_seq_one_letter_code
_entity_poly.pdbx_strand_id
1 'polypeptide(L)'
;MIYEVRTYDLRPGAVPQAEEAFAEALPHREKLSPLAAFWHTEFGPLNQIIHVWGYEDLDERENIRQEASKDPNWPPKITPGAILNMDSEIWHPAPFMKPMGGNQSLGNIYEMRIYTYQPGVIPELIERWGEALPEREKHPLSLPVCTPNSEV
;
A
#
# COMPACT_ATOMS: atom_id res chain seq x y z
N MET A 1 -7.09 -9.25 -10.18
CA MET A 1 -6.61 -8.39 -9.08
C MET A 1 -5.37 -7.55 -9.44
N ILE A 2 -5.43 -6.27 -9.14
CA ILE A 2 -4.40 -5.23 -9.22
C ILE A 2 -4.33 -4.44 -7.90
N TYR A 3 -3.22 -3.76 -7.64
CA TYR A 3 -3.08 -2.83 -6.51
C TYR A 3 -2.83 -1.42 -7.01
N GLU A 4 -3.65 -0.45 -6.58
CA GLU A 4 -3.35 0.98 -6.75
C GLU A 4 -2.52 1.44 -5.54
N VAL A 5 -1.25 1.74 -5.77
CA VAL A 5 -0.34 2.31 -4.77
C VAL A 5 -0.33 3.82 -4.95
N ARG A 6 -0.65 4.56 -3.90
CA ARG A 6 -0.71 6.02 -3.95
C ARG A 6 0.23 6.60 -2.91
N THR A 7 1.09 7.50 -3.36
CA THR A 7 2.11 8.14 -2.54
C THR A 7 1.87 9.64 -2.58
N TYR A 8 1.61 10.24 -1.43
CA TYR A 8 1.41 11.69 -1.32
C TYR A 8 2.57 12.33 -0.58
N ASP A 9 3.20 13.32 -1.22
CA ASP A 9 4.15 14.19 -0.57
C ASP A 9 3.39 15.26 0.21
N LEU A 10 3.65 15.35 1.51
CA LEU A 10 3.01 16.31 2.40
C LEU A 10 4.01 17.40 2.82
N ARG A 11 3.48 18.56 3.18
CA ARG A 11 4.26 19.60 3.87
C ARG A 11 4.82 19.04 5.17
N PRO A 12 6.03 19.46 5.57
CA PRO A 12 6.58 19.10 6.88
C PRO A 12 5.59 19.38 8.02
N GLY A 13 5.39 18.38 8.88
CA GLY A 13 4.46 18.44 10.02
C GLY A 13 2.99 18.13 9.70
N ALA A 14 2.63 17.89 8.43
CA ALA A 14 1.24 17.61 8.06
C ALA A 14 0.84 16.12 8.16
N VAL A 15 1.80 15.20 8.32
CA VAL A 15 1.54 13.74 8.40
C VAL A 15 0.48 13.41 9.48
N PRO A 16 0.60 13.85 10.76
CA PRO A 16 -0.36 13.45 11.79
C PRO A 16 -1.80 13.90 11.48
N GLN A 17 -1.96 15.11 10.93
CA GLN A 17 -3.29 15.61 10.53
C GLN A 17 -3.85 14.83 9.35
N ALA A 18 -3.01 14.44 8.39
CA ALA A 18 -3.44 13.62 7.27
C ALA A 18 -3.87 12.22 7.73
N GLU A 19 -3.13 11.60 8.65
CA GLU A 19 -3.48 10.30 9.24
C GLU A 19 -4.81 10.35 9.98
N GLU A 20 -5.05 11.38 10.80
CA GLU A 20 -6.32 11.60 11.49
C GLU A 20 -7.47 11.76 10.49
N ALA A 21 -7.29 12.59 9.45
CA ALA A 21 -8.29 12.79 8.40
C ALA A 21 -8.61 11.48 7.64
N PHE A 22 -7.61 10.63 7.40
CA PHE A 22 -7.82 9.31 6.82
C PHE A 22 -8.57 8.39 7.80
N ALA A 23 -8.18 8.35 9.07
CA ALA A 23 -8.84 7.53 10.08
C ALA A 23 -10.34 7.84 10.22
N GLU A 24 -10.73 9.11 10.12
CA GLU A 24 -12.15 9.52 10.11
C GLU A 24 -12.90 9.08 8.83
N ALA A 25 -12.24 9.16 7.67
CA ALA A 25 -12.86 8.88 6.37
C ALA A 25 -12.87 7.39 5.99
N LEU A 26 -11.93 6.61 6.53
CA LEU A 26 -11.73 5.19 6.19
C LEU A 26 -12.98 4.32 6.41
N PRO A 27 -13.71 4.39 7.54
CA PRO A 27 -14.92 3.58 7.73
C PRO A 27 -16.01 3.79 6.67
N HIS A 28 -15.99 4.93 5.97
CA HIS A 28 -16.90 5.19 4.85
C HIS A 28 -16.38 4.55 3.56
N ARG A 29 -15.10 4.75 3.25
CA ARG A 29 -14.45 4.21 2.06
C ARG A 29 -14.37 2.69 2.07
N GLU A 30 -14.15 2.08 3.23
CA GLU A 30 -14.05 0.63 3.40
C GLU A 30 -15.36 -0.12 3.11
N LYS A 31 -16.50 0.56 3.11
CA LYS A 31 -17.78 -0.01 2.64
C LYS A 31 -17.78 -0.32 1.15
N LEU A 32 -16.89 0.33 0.39
CA LEU A 32 -16.77 0.19 -1.06
C LEU A 32 -15.51 -0.59 -1.45
N SER A 33 -14.36 -0.23 -0.86
CA SER A 33 -13.09 -0.92 -1.08
C SER A 33 -12.32 -1.01 0.24
N PRO A 34 -12.01 -2.21 0.73
CA PRO A 34 -11.12 -2.38 1.89
C PRO A 34 -9.73 -1.79 1.62
N LEU A 35 -9.15 -1.16 2.62
CA LEU A 35 -7.78 -0.66 2.55
C LEU A 35 -6.80 -1.83 2.71
N ALA A 36 -5.88 -2.01 1.76
CA ALA A 36 -4.91 -3.10 1.81
C ALA A 36 -3.74 -2.75 2.75
N ALA A 37 -3.32 -1.48 2.76
CA ALA A 37 -2.31 -0.96 3.65
C ALA A 37 -2.32 0.57 3.72
N PHE A 38 -1.83 1.11 4.84
CA PHE A 38 -1.57 2.53 5.04
C PHE A 38 -0.29 2.70 5.87
N TRP A 39 0.64 3.50 5.36
CA TRP A 39 1.92 3.77 5.99
C TRP A 39 2.29 5.24 5.88
N HIS A 40 3.21 5.70 6.71
CA HIS A 40 4.03 6.87 6.44
C HIS A 40 5.50 6.49 6.40
N THR A 41 6.32 7.33 5.76
CA THR A 41 7.75 7.11 5.62
C THR A 41 8.52 7.60 6.84
N GLU A 42 9.21 6.69 7.52
CA GLU A 42 10.18 7.04 8.58
C GLU A 42 11.61 7.20 8.03
N PHE A 43 11.94 6.49 6.94
CA PHE A 43 13.24 6.52 6.29
C PHE A 43 13.10 6.74 4.78
N GLY A 44 14.01 7.52 4.19
CA GLY A 44 13.98 7.87 2.77
C GLY A 44 13.29 9.21 2.51
N PRO A 45 12.42 9.33 1.49
CA PRO A 45 11.65 10.55 1.26
C PRO A 45 10.68 10.79 2.43
N LEU A 46 10.96 11.79 3.26
CA LEU A 46 10.17 12.07 4.46
C LEU A 46 8.88 12.84 4.14
N ASN A 47 7.95 12.82 5.10
CA ASN A 47 6.65 13.47 5.00
C ASN A 47 5.76 12.88 3.88
N GLN A 48 5.90 11.58 3.62
CA GLN A 48 5.01 10.88 2.70
C GLN A 48 4.02 10.00 3.46
N ILE A 49 2.79 9.95 2.95
CA ILE A 49 1.86 8.86 3.27
C ILE A 49 1.71 7.97 2.03
N ILE A 50 1.63 6.67 2.26
CA ILE A 50 1.49 5.65 1.23
C ILE A 50 0.27 4.81 1.57
N HIS A 51 -0.66 4.70 0.64
CA HIS A 51 -1.87 3.91 0.85
C HIS A 51 -2.19 3.05 -0.36
N VAL A 52 -2.56 1.81 -0.09
CA VAL A 52 -2.72 0.76 -1.11
C VAL A 52 -4.15 0.27 -1.15
N TRP A 53 -4.72 0.22 -2.35
CA TRP A 53 -6.09 -0.25 -2.60
C TRP A 53 -6.07 -1.44 -3.55
N GLY A 54 -6.74 -2.53 -3.18
CA GLY A 54 -6.92 -3.69 -4.05
C GLY A 54 -8.19 -3.56 -4.90
N TYR A 55 -8.09 -3.96 -6.17
CA TYR A 55 -9.22 -4.06 -7.11
C TYR A 55 -9.06 -5.30 -7.96
N GLU A 56 -10.13 -5.87 -8.50
CA GLU A 56 -10.07 -6.97 -9.44
C GLU A 56 -9.44 -6.54 -10.78
N ASP A 57 -9.85 -5.39 -11.28
CA ASP A 57 -9.36 -4.81 -12.53
C ASP A 57 -9.51 -3.27 -12.55
N LEU A 58 -9.19 -2.66 -13.70
CA LEU A 58 -9.27 -1.21 -13.87
C LEU A 58 -10.70 -0.68 -13.97
N ASP A 59 -11.65 -1.50 -14.41
CA ASP A 59 -13.06 -1.10 -14.54
C ASP A 59 -13.73 -1.05 -13.16
N GLU A 60 -13.49 -2.06 -12.31
CA GLU A 60 -13.92 -2.04 -10.91
C GLU A 60 -13.31 -0.86 -10.17
N ARG A 61 -12.00 -0.61 -10.35
CA ARG A 61 -11.32 0.56 -9.78
C ARG A 61 -12.04 1.86 -10.14
N GLU A 62 -12.36 2.07 -11.41
CA GLU A 62 -13.03 3.29 -11.86
C GLU A 62 -14.42 3.43 -11.25
N ASN A 63 -15.21 2.36 -11.26
CA ASN A 63 -16.56 2.35 -10.68
C ASN A 63 -16.55 2.69 -9.18
N ILE A 64 -15.66 2.06 -8.41
CA ILE A 64 -15.54 2.31 -6.96
C ILE A 64 -15.05 3.74 -6.67
N ARG A 65 -14.15 4.29 -7.49
CA ARG A 65 -13.67 5.68 -7.33
C ARG A 65 -14.79 6.68 -7.62
N GLN A 66 -15.58 6.45 -8.66
CA GLN A 66 -16.75 7.27 -8.98
C GLN A 66 -17.77 7.20 -7.84
N GLU A 67 -18.06 6.01 -7.32
CA GLU A 67 -19.03 5.87 -6.23
C GLU A 67 -18.57 6.56 -4.95
N ALA A 68 -17.32 6.39 -4.53
CA ALA A 68 -16.84 7.04 -3.31
C ALA A 68 -16.76 8.57 -3.41
N SER A 69 -16.55 9.12 -4.61
CA SER A 69 -16.55 10.58 -4.80
C SER A 69 -17.91 11.23 -4.50
N LYS A 70 -18.98 10.43 -4.39
CA LYS A 70 -20.32 10.88 -4.01
C LYS A 70 -20.53 10.94 -2.50
N ASP A 71 -19.71 10.25 -1.70
CA ASP A 71 -19.83 10.28 -0.23
C ASP A 71 -19.21 11.59 0.30
N PRO A 72 -19.94 12.42 1.06
CA PRO A 72 -19.40 13.68 1.60
C PRO A 72 -18.26 13.50 2.61
N ASN A 73 -18.02 12.28 3.10
CA ASN A 73 -16.90 11.94 3.97
C ASN A 73 -15.64 11.53 3.19
N TRP A 74 -15.69 11.53 1.86
CA TRP A 74 -14.55 11.26 0.98
C TRP A 74 -14.41 12.36 -0.09
N PRO A 75 -13.19 12.86 -0.39
CA PRO A 75 -11.89 12.46 0.12
C PRO A 75 -11.63 12.88 1.60
N PRO A 76 -10.59 12.33 2.24
CA PRO A 76 -10.16 12.75 3.58
C PRO A 76 -9.96 14.27 3.65
N LYS A 77 -10.38 14.88 4.77
CA LYS A 77 -10.31 16.33 5.00
C LYS A 77 -8.90 16.79 5.39
N ILE A 78 -7.95 16.58 4.49
CA ILE A 78 -6.57 17.06 4.66
C ILE A 78 -6.55 18.57 4.47
N THR A 79 -5.78 19.28 5.29
CA THR A 79 -5.66 20.74 5.23
C THR A 79 -5.32 21.21 3.81
N PRO A 80 -6.09 22.15 3.23
CA PRO A 80 -5.81 22.65 1.89
C PRO A 80 -4.37 23.15 1.73
N GLY A 81 -3.69 22.68 0.68
CA GLY A 81 -2.29 23.01 0.39
C GLY A 81 -1.26 22.21 1.19
N ALA A 82 -1.68 21.30 2.08
CA ALA A 82 -0.76 20.41 2.78
C ALA A 82 -0.21 19.29 1.89
N ILE A 83 -0.97 18.84 0.88
CA ILE A 83 -0.47 17.91 -0.14
C ILE A 83 0.27 18.70 -1.21
N LEU A 84 1.53 18.33 -1.45
CA LEU A 84 2.43 18.97 -2.42
C LEU A 84 2.47 18.22 -3.75
N ASN A 85 2.40 16.90 -3.71
CA ASN A 85 2.40 16.03 -4.88
C ASN A 85 1.61 14.75 -4.58
N MET A 86 1.06 14.13 -5.63
CA MET A 86 0.30 12.89 -5.56
C MET A 86 0.71 11.98 -6.71
N ASP A 87 1.33 10.85 -6.40
CA ASP A 87 1.60 9.78 -7.36
C ASP A 87 0.59 8.64 -7.19
N SER A 88 0.28 7.95 -8.28
CA SER A 88 -0.67 6.84 -8.34
C SER A 88 -0.20 5.82 -9.37
N GLU A 89 0.20 4.66 -8.90
CA GLU A 89 0.71 3.56 -9.72
C GLU A 89 -0.22 2.35 -9.67
N ILE A 90 -0.26 1.58 -10.76
CA ILE A 90 -0.96 0.29 -10.82
C ILE A 90 0.07 -0.83 -10.80
N TRP A 91 0.04 -1.63 -9.75
CA TRP A 91 0.97 -2.72 -9.53
C TRP A 91 0.26 -4.06 -9.72
N HIS A 92 0.94 -4.98 -10.41
CA HIS A 92 0.51 -6.37 -10.52
C HIS A 92 1.25 -7.21 -9.46
N PRO A 93 0.53 -7.96 -8.61
CA PRO A 93 1.20 -8.81 -7.64
C PRO A 93 1.97 -9.93 -8.33
N ALA A 94 3.14 -10.28 -7.80
CA ALA A 94 3.86 -11.47 -8.24
C ALA A 94 3.07 -12.74 -7.86
N PRO A 95 3.20 -13.85 -8.61
CA PRO A 95 2.39 -15.06 -8.41
C PRO A 95 2.48 -15.69 -7.02
N PHE A 96 3.59 -15.47 -6.30
CA PHE A 96 3.83 -15.99 -4.96
C PHE A 96 3.36 -15.06 -3.83
N MET A 97 2.85 -13.86 -4.15
CA MET A 97 2.38 -12.92 -3.13
C MET A 97 1.06 -13.40 -2.53
N LYS A 98 0.97 -13.36 -1.20
CA LYS A 98 -0.31 -13.45 -0.51
C LYS A 98 -1.08 -12.14 -0.71
N PRO A 99 -2.43 -12.18 -0.79
CA PRO A 99 -3.22 -10.96 -0.83
C PRO A 99 -2.87 -10.03 0.34
N MET A 100 -2.67 -8.75 0.05
CA MET A 100 -2.47 -7.74 1.10
C MET A 100 -3.76 -7.51 1.91
N GLY A 101 -3.60 -7.18 3.19
CA GLY A 101 -4.69 -7.02 4.16
C GLY A 101 -4.95 -8.26 5.03
N GLY A 102 -6.03 -8.19 5.84
CA GLY A 102 -6.43 -9.24 6.78
C GLY A 102 -5.70 -9.21 8.13
N ASN A 103 -5.95 -10.22 8.98
CA ASN A 103 -5.33 -10.36 10.32
C ASN A 103 -3.87 -10.88 10.24
N GLN A 104 -3.04 -10.26 9.41
CA GLN A 104 -1.62 -10.59 9.37
C GLN A 104 -0.91 -9.86 10.51
N SER A 105 -0.23 -10.60 11.39
CA SER A 105 0.59 -10.06 12.49
C SER A 105 1.91 -9.50 11.94
N LEU A 106 1.82 -8.45 11.15
CA LEU A 106 2.97 -7.77 10.58
C LEU A 106 3.40 -6.70 11.58
N GLY A 107 4.69 -6.66 11.94
CA GLY A 107 5.22 -5.72 12.93
C GLY A 107 5.01 -4.24 12.56
N ASN A 108 5.54 -3.34 13.37
CA ASN A 108 5.26 -1.90 13.23
C ASN A 108 6.12 -1.18 12.17
N ILE A 109 7.15 -1.84 11.63
CA ILE A 109 8.10 -1.24 10.68
C ILE A 109 8.17 -2.12 9.44
N TYR A 110 8.10 -1.47 8.28
CA TYR A 110 8.14 -2.09 6.96
C TYR A 110 9.26 -1.46 6.14
N GLU A 111 9.92 -2.26 5.31
CA GLU A 111 10.83 -1.76 4.28
C GLU A 111 10.14 -1.87 2.93
N MET A 112 9.95 -0.73 2.28
CA MET A 112 9.50 -0.67 0.90
C MET A 112 10.71 -0.56 -0.02
N ARG A 113 10.81 -1.47 -0.99
CA ARG A 113 11.92 -1.51 -1.96
C ARG A 113 11.35 -1.43 -3.36
N ILE A 114 11.82 -0.46 -4.13
CA ILE A 114 11.47 -0.31 -5.55
C ILE A 114 12.75 -0.45 -6.36
N TYR A 115 12.73 -1.36 -7.33
CA TYR A 115 13.88 -1.66 -8.18
C TYR A 115 13.58 -1.32 -9.63
N THR A 116 14.57 -0.72 -10.29
CA THR A 116 14.58 -0.61 -11.74
C THR A 116 15.48 -1.71 -12.30
N TYR A 117 14.92 -2.54 -13.17
CA TYR A 117 15.63 -3.62 -13.84
C TYR A 117 15.72 -3.37 -15.34
N GLN A 118 16.63 -4.08 -16.02
CA GLN A 118 16.71 -4.07 -17.47
C GLN A 118 15.40 -4.64 -18.09
N PRO A 119 14.94 -4.12 -19.23
CA PRO A 119 13.76 -4.66 -19.89
C PRO A 119 13.86 -6.17 -20.17
N GLY A 120 12.77 -6.90 -19.95
CA GLY A 120 12.68 -8.33 -20.25
C GLY A 120 13.16 -9.30 -19.16
N VAL A 121 13.78 -8.81 -18.07
CA VAL A 121 14.33 -9.69 -17.02
C VAL A 121 13.35 -10.06 -15.91
N ILE A 122 12.14 -9.48 -15.91
CA ILE A 122 11.12 -9.71 -14.87
C ILE A 122 10.74 -11.20 -14.73
N PRO A 123 10.53 -11.99 -15.80
CA PRO A 123 10.18 -13.41 -15.64
C PRO A 123 11.23 -14.22 -14.88
N GLU A 124 12.52 -14.02 -15.21
CA GLU A 124 13.64 -14.67 -14.53
C GLU A 124 13.74 -14.25 -13.06
N LEU A 125 13.49 -12.98 -12.76
CA LEU A 125 13.48 -12.49 -11.37
C LEU A 125 12.36 -13.13 -10.55
N ILE A 126 11.17 -13.30 -11.12
CA ILE A 126 10.04 -13.97 -10.46
C ILE A 126 10.40 -15.42 -10.11
N GLU A 127 11.02 -16.15 -11.03
CA GLU A 127 11.49 -17.52 -10.80
C GLU A 127 12.50 -17.58 -9.65
N ARG A 128 13.56 -16.76 -9.72
CA ARG A 128 14.62 -16.72 -8.69
C ARG A 128 14.09 -16.32 -7.30
N TRP A 129 13.18 -15.34 -7.25
CA TRP A 129 12.52 -14.99 -5.99
C TRP A 129 11.66 -16.14 -5.46
N GLY A 130 10.88 -16.79 -6.34
CA GLY A 130 10.06 -17.95 -5.98
C GLY A 130 10.85 -19.07 -5.31
N GLU A 131 12.05 -19.37 -5.81
CA GLU A 131 12.95 -20.37 -5.22
C GLU A 131 13.54 -19.92 -3.87
N ALA A 132 13.82 -18.63 -3.70
CA ALA A 132 14.46 -18.09 -2.49
C ALA A 132 13.48 -17.82 -1.33
N LEU A 133 12.19 -17.60 -1.63
CA LEU A 133 11.18 -17.23 -0.64
C LEU A 133 11.01 -18.26 0.49
N PRO A 134 10.91 -19.58 0.24
CA PRO A 134 10.72 -20.56 1.32
C PRO A 134 11.83 -20.55 2.37
N GLU A 135 13.08 -20.25 1.98
CA GLU A 135 14.17 -20.10 2.94
C GLU A 135 14.09 -18.75 3.66
N ARG A 136 13.79 -17.66 2.95
CA ARG A 136 13.61 -16.33 3.55
C ARG A 136 12.54 -16.33 4.64
N GLU A 137 11.42 -17.01 4.42
CA GLU A 137 10.30 -17.08 5.36
C GLU A 137 10.67 -17.75 6.69
N LYS A 138 11.72 -18.59 6.73
CA LYS A 138 12.25 -19.17 7.98
C LYS A 138 13.00 -18.17 8.85
N HIS A 139 13.42 -17.04 8.26
CA HIS A 139 14.21 -15.99 8.93
C HIS A 139 13.37 -14.71 9.08
N PRO A 140 12.52 -14.62 10.12
CA PRO A 140 11.52 -13.55 10.27
C PRO A 140 12.12 -12.15 10.49
N LEU A 141 13.43 -12.03 10.72
CA LEU A 141 14.14 -10.74 10.77
C LEU A 141 14.38 -10.13 9.37
N SER A 142 14.08 -10.88 8.30
CA SER A 142 14.07 -10.36 6.94
C SER A 142 12.64 -9.95 6.57
N LEU A 143 12.35 -8.68 6.84
CA LEU A 143 11.10 -7.92 6.65
C LEU A 143 10.06 -8.54 5.69
N PRO A 144 8.78 -8.56 6.10
CA PRO A 144 7.78 -9.47 5.55
C PRO A 144 7.43 -9.11 4.10
N VAL A 145 7.62 -10.08 3.20
CA VAL A 145 6.67 -10.25 2.08
C VAL A 145 5.51 -11.04 2.69
N CYS A 146 4.63 -10.36 3.43
CA CYS A 146 3.40 -10.90 4.02
C CYS A 146 3.50 -12.37 4.48
N THR A 147 4.20 -12.66 5.59
CA THR A 147 4.14 -13.98 6.23
C THR A 147 3.79 -13.90 7.71
N PRO A 148 2.93 -14.82 8.21
CA PRO A 148 2.69 -14.96 9.64
C PRO A 148 3.77 -15.88 10.24
N ASN A 149 4.30 -15.50 11.38
CA ASN A 149 4.83 -16.39 12.42
C ASN A 149 4.76 -15.56 13.71
N SER A 150 4.33 -16.04 14.86
CA SER A 150 3.68 -17.25 15.37
C SER A 150 3.35 -16.88 16.82
N GLU A 151 2.28 -17.44 17.39
CA GLU A 151 1.87 -17.24 18.80
C GLU A 151 3.05 -17.15 19.79
N VAL A 152 3.14 -16.04 20.54
CA VAL A 152 3.40 -15.96 21.99
C VAL A 152 2.74 -14.69 22.53
#